data_AF-A0A317IBJ2-F1
#
_entry.id   AF-A0A317IBJ2-F1
#
_cell.length_a   1.000
_cell.length_b   1.000
_cell.length_c   1.000
_cell.angle_alpha   90.00
_cell.angle_beta   90.00
_cell.angle_gamma   90.00
#
_symmetry.space_group_name_H-M   'P 1'
#
loop_
_entity.id
_entity.type
_entity.pdbx_description
1 polymer ?
#
loop_
_entity_poly.entity_id
_entity_poly.type
_entity_poly.pdbx_seq_one_letter_code
_entity_poly.pdbx_strand_id
1 'polypeptide(L)'
;MFYLEPDQYQPTHVGDPISTVPPHLINFSWPAYEAQVLSGLVPDLKSAVNRLTKKLSTRRVHSTRVNLRRWQAVGQIVANDDWKLAEYQKLDESLNKLRKSLGRLRDSEILLELADDLKLPRKLIRRWKAERKEFLKKVDKCLAKAEPMPQLKSFERLIRKREKQLLIQEDLSQFGYVSAFHHLEPLLERMERQTHDLEPKALSPEQLHQLRIMIKNWRYFLTEFYGLTNLQLVRAQQVLGKLHDLDRLLEVLKESGDFSMLDNQKLEQIKTRRKDLLEEFDQFRQSLPYGLRPSITSYVEATGA
;
A
#
# COMPACT_ATOMS: atom_id res chain seq x y z
N MET A 1 4.87 38.47 -18.05
CA MET A 1 5.73 37.82 -17.04
C MET A 1 5.16 38.21 -15.68
N PHE A 2 4.23 37.40 -15.17
CA PHE A 2 3.59 37.61 -13.88
C PHE A 2 4.01 36.45 -12.98
N TYR A 3 4.79 36.77 -11.95
CA TYR A 3 5.11 35.87 -10.85
C TYR A 3 3.82 35.66 -10.05
N LEU A 4 3.34 34.42 -9.98
CA LEU A 4 2.37 34.01 -8.96
C LEU A 4 3.17 33.45 -7.79
N GLU A 5 2.99 34.06 -6.63
CA GLU A 5 3.64 33.69 -5.37
C GLU A 5 3.23 32.28 -4.91
N PRO A 6 4.15 31.47 -4.35
CA PRO A 6 3.84 30.17 -3.79
C PRO A 6 3.56 30.29 -2.30
N ASP A 7 2.34 30.68 -1.92
CA ASP A 7 1.76 30.37 -0.61
C ASP A 7 0.36 30.96 -0.54
N GLN A 8 -0.68 30.15 -0.70
CA GLN A 8 -1.96 30.25 0.03
C GLN A 8 -2.71 28.90 -0.14
N TYR A 9 -2.26 27.87 0.57
CA TYR A 9 -3.14 26.76 0.91
C TYR A 9 -4.25 27.30 1.82
N GLN A 10 -5.43 27.55 1.26
CA GLN A 10 -6.64 27.78 2.05
C GLN A 10 -7.45 26.48 2.06
N PRO A 11 -7.55 25.79 3.22
CA PRO A 11 -8.41 24.62 3.33
C PRO A 11 -9.85 25.03 3.01
N THR A 12 -10.43 24.39 2.00
CA THR A 12 -11.80 24.66 1.57
C THR A 12 -12.80 24.14 2.61
N HIS A 13 -13.66 25.06 3.04
CA HIS A 13 -14.89 24.90 3.81
C HIS A 13 -14.80 24.67 5.33
N VAL A 14 -14.90 25.81 6.03
CA VAL A 14 -15.41 25.97 7.39
C VAL A 14 -16.89 25.58 7.41
N GLY A 15 -17.21 24.54 8.18
CA GLY A 15 -18.55 24.05 8.48
C GLY A 15 -18.50 23.06 9.65
N ASP A 16 -18.74 23.61 10.84
CA ASP A 16 -18.89 23.00 12.17
C ASP A 16 -17.65 22.46 12.92
N PRO A 17 -17.34 23.01 14.12
CA PRO A 17 -16.34 22.46 15.02
C PRO A 17 -16.95 21.31 15.81
N ILE A 18 -16.46 20.10 15.55
CA ILE A 18 -16.08 19.06 16.54
C ILE A 18 -15.27 18.03 15.74
N SER A 19 -13.97 18.32 15.57
CA SER A 19 -12.98 17.28 15.27
C SER A 19 -12.65 16.61 16.59
N THR A 20 -13.55 15.79 17.11
CA THR A 20 -13.17 14.87 18.18
C THR A 20 -12.30 13.81 17.54
N VAL A 21 -11.00 13.90 17.82
CA VAL A 21 -10.04 12.84 17.52
C VAL A 21 -10.59 11.51 18.09
N PRO A 22 -10.51 10.39 17.35
CA PRO A 22 -11.02 9.12 17.85
C PRO A 22 -10.44 8.77 19.22
N PRO A 23 -11.25 8.28 20.17
CA PRO A 23 -10.77 7.96 21.51
C PRO A 23 -9.59 6.99 21.52
N HIS A 24 -9.56 6.03 20.58
CA HIS A 24 -8.45 5.07 20.45
C HIS A 24 -7.11 5.70 20.02
N LEU A 25 -7.09 6.94 19.52
CA LEU A 25 -5.85 7.65 19.20
C LEU A 25 -5.42 8.63 20.30
N ILE A 26 -6.36 9.07 21.15
CA ILE A 26 -6.06 9.93 22.29
C ILE A 26 -5.64 9.10 23.50
N ASN A 27 -6.36 8.00 23.75
CA ASN A 27 -6.28 7.24 25.00
C ASN A 27 -5.06 6.31 25.08
N PHE A 28 -4.32 6.14 23.99
CA PHE A 28 -3.12 5.30 23.93
C PHE A 28 -1.90 6.17 23.66
N SER A 29 -0.79 5.86 24.31
CA SER A 29 0.52 6.34 23.86
C SER A 29 0.82 5.81 22.47
N TRP A 30 1.57 6.58 21.70
CA TRP A 30 1.96 6.15 20.36
C TRP A 30 2.70 4.79 20.32
N PRO A 31 3.61 4.43 21.27
CA PRO A 31 4.25 3.13 21.24
C PRO A 31 3.29 1.97 21.49
N ALA A 32 2.35 2.13 22.43
CA ALA A 32 1.36 1.09 22.72
C ALA A 32 0.43 0.89 21.52
N TYR A 33 0.00 1.98 20.89
CA TYR A 33 -0.85 1.93 19.71
C TYR A 33 -0.15 1.27 18.51
N GLU A 34 1.09 1.62 18.22
CA GLU A 34 1.87 0.96 17.16
C GLU A 34 2.08 -0.54 17.44
N ALA A 35 2.32 -0.91 18.70
CA ALA A 35 2.40 -2.31 19.10
C ALA A 35 1.10 -3.05 18.79
N GLN A 36 -0.04 -2.42 19.12
CA GLN A 36 -1.37 -2.96 18.85
C GLN A 36 -1.63 -3.13 17.34
N VAL A 37 -1.31 -2.12 16.52
CA VAL A 37 -1.44 -2.17 15.06
C VAL A 37 -0.59 -3.32 14.48
N LEU A 38 0.67 -3.42 14.87
CA LEU A 38 1.55 -4.53 14.45
C LEU A 38 0.99 -5.89 14.91
N SER A 39 0.56 -5.99 16.16
CA SER A 39 -0.04 -7.19 16.75
C SER A 39 -1.29 -7.64 15.95
N GLY A 40 -2.12 -6.69 15.53
CA GLY A 40 -3.31 -6.92 14.70
C GLY A 40 -3.01 -7.40 13.27
N LEU A 41 -1.88 -6.97 12.68
CA LEU A 41 -1.47 -7.39 11.32
C LEU A 41 -0.90 -8.81 11.24
N VAL A 42 -0.31 -9.31 12.33
CA VAL A 42 0.39 -10.61 12.33
C VAL A 42 -0.56 -11.79 12.03
N PRO A 43 -1.78 -11.90 12.60
CA PRO A 43 -2.75 -12.93 12.24
C PRO A 43 -3.11 -12.95 10.75
N ASP A 44 -3.32 -11.79 10.15
CA ASP A 44 -3.64 -11.64 8.72
C ASP A 44 -2.48 -12.13 7.84
N LEU A 45 -1.25 -11.73 8.16
CA LEU A 45 -0.03 -12.20 7.50
C LEU A 45 0.12 -13.71 7.62
N LYS A 46 -0.03 -14.28 8.83
CA LYS A 46 0.02 -15.73 9.04
C LYS A 46 -1.00 -16.46 8.19
N SER A 47 -2.25 -15.98 8.17
CA SER A 47 -3.31 -16.56 7.35
C SER A 47 -3.01 -16.48 5.86
N ALA A 48 -2.51 -15.34 5.38
CA ALA A 48 -2.12 -15.15 3.98
C ALA A 48 -0.95 -16.05 3.57
N VAL A 49 0.11 -16.10 4.37
CA VAL A 49 1.30 -16.93 4.13
C VAL A 49 0.95 -18.42 4.19
N ASN A 50 0.19 -18.87 5.19
CA ASN A 50 -0.23 -20.27 5.31
C ASN A 50 -1.12 -20.72 4.14
N ARG A 51 -1.99 -19.85 3.63
CA ARG A 51 -2.77 -20.17 2.41
C ARG A 51 -1.86 -20.24 1.18
N LEU A 52 -0.87 -19.36 1.10
CA LEU A 52 0.08 -19.32 0.00
C LEU A 52 0.94 -20.60 -0.06
N THR A 53 1.44 -21.08 1.09
CA THR A 53 2.24 -22.32 1.18
C THR A 53 1.45 -23.57 0.80
N LYS A 54 0.13 -23.61 1.07
CA LYS A 54 -0.72 -24.74 0.70
C LYS A 54 -0.93 -24.89 -0.81
N LYS A 55 -1.09 -23.78 -1.53
CA LYS A 55 -1.25 -23.78 -3.00
C LYS A 55 -1.05 -22.36 -3.52
N LEU A 56 -0.13 -22.21 -4.48
CA LEU A 56 0.03 -20.99 -5.24
C LEU A 56 -1.13 -20.83 -6.23
N SER A 57 -1.84 -19.71 -6.13
CA SER A 57 -2.88 -19.30 -7.08
C SER A 57 -2.88 -17.78 -7.17
N THR A 58 -3.33 -17.23 -8.30
CA THR A 58 -3.36 -15.79 -8.55
C THR A 58 -4.09 -15.01 -7.45
N ARG A 59 -5.26 -15.52 -7.00
CA ARG A 59 -6.01 -14.92 -5.87
C ARG A 59 -5.20 -14.88 -4.57
N ARG A 60 -4.49 -15.97 -4.25
CA ARG A 60 -3.67 -16.06 -3.03
C ARG A 60 -2.43 -15.19 -3.13
N VAL A 61 -1.75 -15.18 -4.27
CA VAL A 61 -0.62 -14.27 -4.56
C VAL A 61 -1.05 -12.82 -4.36
N HIS A 62 -2.18 -12.43 -4.95
CA HIS A 62 -2.73 -11.08 -4.79
C HIS A 62 -3.02 -10.74 -3.33
N SER A 63 -3.78 -11.58 -2.63
CA SER A 63 -4.13 -11.37 -1.22
C SER A 63 -2.90 -11.31 -0.31
N THR A 64 -1.90 -12.18 -0.50
CA THR A 64 -0.66 -12.12 0.27
C THR A 64 0.16 -10.87 -0.05
N ARG A 65 0.23 -10.43 -1.32
CA ARG A 65 0.85 -9.15 -1.68
C ARG A 65 0.16 -7.95 -1.01
N VAL A 66 -1.16 -7.98 -0.84
CA VAL A 66 -1.88 -6.91 -0.13
C VAL A 66 -1.45 -6.87 1.34
N ASN A 67 -1.46 -8.01 2.04
CA ASN A 67 -1.04 -8.06 3.45
C ASN A 67 0.43 -7.66 3.65
N LEU A 68 1.32 -8.08 2.73
CA LEU A 68 2.72 -7.66 2.76
C LEU A 68 2.90 -6.16 2.52
N ARG A 69 2.01 -5.50 1.77
CA ARG A 69 2.06 -4.04 1.61
C ARG A 69 1.57 -3.31 2.85
N ARG A 70 0.50 -3.79 3.50
CA ARG A 70 0.01 -3.25 4.78
C ARG A 70 1.12 -3.32 5.85
N TRP A 71 1.76 -4.49 5.97
CA TRP A 71 2.93 -4.69 6.83
C TRP A 71 4.04 -3.67 6.56
N GLN A 72 4.41 -3.45 5.30
CA GLN A 72 5.46 -2.50 4.96
C GLN A 72 5.08 -1.04 5.25
N ALA A 73 3.81 -0.67 5.04
CA ALA A 73 3.35 0.67 5.33
C ALA A 73 3.46 1.00 6.83
N VAL A 74 2.99 0.09 7.69
CA VAL A 74 3.15 0.21 9.15
C VAL A 74 4.62 0.13 9.55
N GLY A 75 5.36 -0.79 8.93
CA GLY A 75 6.75 -1.03 9.21
C GLY A 75 7.69 0.14 8.93
N GLN A 76 7.34 1.01 7.98
CA GLN A 76 8.08 2.25 7.70
C GLN A 76 7.96 3.25 8.85
N ILE A 77 6.79 3.32 9.50
CA ILE A 77 6.55 4.21 10.65
C ILE A 77 7.36 3.71 11.84
N VAL A 78 7.16 2.44 12.20
CA VAL A 78 7.87 1.74 13.28
C VAL A 78 9.40 1.84 13.14
N ALA A 79 9.93 1.78 11.92
CA ALA A 79 11.37 1.94 11.67
C ALA A 79 11.86 3.38 11.87
N ASN A 80 11.04 4.39 11.56
CA ASN A 80 11.37 5.79 11.81
C ASN A 80 11.42 6.09 13.32
N ASP A 81 10.64 5.36 14.11
CA ASP A 81 10.53 5.53 15.56
C ASP A 81 11.55 4.68 16.35
N ASP A 82 12.61 4.22 15.68
CA ASP A 82 13.76 3.51 16.23
C ASP A 82 13.40 2.28 17.09
N TRP A 83 12.37 1.53 16.66
CA TRP A 83 12.05 0.24 17.29
C TRP A 83 13.20 -0.77 17.08
N LYS A 84 14.03 -0.95 18.11
CA LYS A 84 15.15 -1.91 18.12
C LYS A 84 14.68 -3.33 18.44
N LEU A 85 13.87 -3.91 17.57
CA LEU A 85 13.45 -5.32 17.66
C LEU A 85 14.17 -6.15 16.59
N ALA A 86 15.19 -6.91 16.99
CA ALA A 86 15.95 -7.77 16.07
C ALA A 86 15.05 -8.79 15.36
N GLU A 87 14.04 -9.31 16.05
CA GLU A 87 13.05 -10.23 15.49
C GLU A 87 12.17 -9.57 14.43
N TYR A 88 11.81 -8.30 14.62
CA TYR A 88 11.09 -7.53 13.62
C TYR A 88 11.93 -7.36 12.35
N GLN A 89 13.19 -6.92 12.49
CA GLN A 89 14.08 -6.73 11.35
C GLN A 89 14.30 -8.03 10.57
N LYS A 90 14.57 -9.13 11.29
CA LYS A 90 14.72 -10.47 10.68
C LYS A 90 13.45 -10.92 9.95
N LEU A 91 12.28 -10.67 10.54
CA LEU A 91 11.00 -10.98 9.91
C LEU A 91 10.77 -10.11 8.67
N ASP A 92 10.99 -8.80 8.76
CA ASP A 92 10.79 -7.87 7.65
C ASP A 92 11.69 -8.21 6.46
N GLU A 93 12.96 -8.54 6.69
CA GLU A 93 13.86 -8.99 5.63
C GLU A 93 13.34 -10.23 4.90
N SER A 94 12.82 -11.20 5.65
CA SER A 94 12.25 -12.44 5.13
C SER A 94 10.98 -12.16 4.32
N LEU A 95 10.07 -11.36 4.86
CA LEU A 95 8.84 -10.95 4.20
C LEU A 95 9.10 -10.09 2.97
N ASN A 96 10.12 -9.23 2.98
CA ASN A 96 10.50 -8.40 1.84
C ASN A 96 11.08 -9.24 0.69
N LYS A 97 11.88 -10.29 1.00
CA LYS A 97 12.33 -11.27 -0.01
C LYS A 97 11.15 -12.00 -0.66
N LEU A 98 10.20 -12.46 0.15
CA LEU A 98 8.97 -13.09 -0.34
C LEU A 98 8.15 -12.10 -1.20
N ARG A 99 7.96 -10.87 -0.73
CA ARG A 99 7.23 -9.82 -1.43
C ARG A 99 7.83 -9.51 -2.81
N LYS A 100 9.15 -9.37 -2.90
CA LYS A 100 9.85 -9.14 -4.19
C LYS A 100 9.61 -10.31 -5.16
N SER A 101 9.68 -11.55 -4.67
CA SER A 101 9.42 -12.75 -5.48
C SER A 101 7.96 -12.80 -5.98
N LEU A 102 6.99 -12.55 -5.09
CA LEU A 102 5.57 -12.45 -5.46
C LEU A 102 5.29 -11.25 -6.39
N GLY A 103 6.08 -10.19 -6.23
CA GLY A 103 6.18 -9.04 -7.12
C GLY A 103 6.27 -9.47 -8.57
N ARG A 104 7.42 -10.07 -8.90
CA ARG A 104 7.76 -10.54 -10.24
C ARG A 104 6.73 -11.53 -10.80
N LEU A 105 6.25 -12.46 -9.96
CA LEU A 105 5.22 -13.42 -10.39
C LEU A 105 3.93 -12.71 -10.81
N ARG A 106 3.41 -11.79 -9.98
CA ARG A 106 2.16 -11.09 -10.30
C ARG A 106 2.33 -10.06 -11.42
N ASP A 107 3.50 -9.48 -11.59
CA ASP A 107 3.76 -8.60 -12.74
C ASP A 107 3.72 -9.42 -14.05
N SER A 108 4.27 -10.65 -14.05
CA SER A 108 4.13 -11.60 -15.16
C SER A 108 2.67 -12.05 -15.40
N GLU A 109 1.88 -12.23 -14.33
CA GLU A 109 0.44 -12.53 -14.47
C GLU A 109 -0.33 -11.38 -15.12
N ILE A 110 -0.06 -10.13 -14.71
CA ILE A 110 -0.70 -8.94 -15.29
C ILE A 110 -0.35 -8.79 -16.77
N LEU A 111 0.92 -9.01 -17.15
CA LEU A 111 1.33 -8.97 -18.56
C LEU A 111 0.57 -10.02 -19.39
N LEU A 112 0.33 -11.21 -18.86
CA LEU A 112 -0.46 -12.23 -19.53
C LEU A 112 -1.95 -11.88 -19.60
N GLU A 113 -2.52 -11.30 -18.55
CA GLU A 113 -3.91 -10.78 -18.53
C GLU A 113 -4.07 -9.70 -19.63
N LEU A 114 -3.16 -8.73 -19.71
CA LEU A 114 -3.15 -7.70 -20.76
C LEU A 114 -2.90 -8.27 -22.15
N ALA A 115 -2.02 -9.26 -22.27
CA ALA A 115 -1.71 -9.87 -23.56
C ALA A 115 -2.92 -10.59 -24.17
N ASP A 116 -3.73 -11.22 -23.32
CA ASP A 116 -4.96 -11.90 -23.73
C ASP A 116 -6.03 -10.88 -24.14
N ASP A 117 -6.24 -9.84 -23.33
CA ASP A 117 -7.18 -8.74 -23.57
C ASP A 117 -6.88 -8.01 -24.89
N LEU A 118 -5.61 -7.72 -25.16
CA LEU A 118 -5.13 -7.07 -26.39
C LEU A 118 -4.90 -8.05 -27.56
N LYS A 119 -5.21 -9.34 -27.37
CA LYS A 119 -5.05 -10.40 -28.39
C LYS A 119 -3.65 -10.40 -29.02
N LEU A 120 -2.61 -10.31 -28.19
CA LEU A 120 -1.22 -10.28 -28.64
C LEU A 120 -0.80 -11.59 -29.34
N PRO A 121 0.28 -11.59 -30.13
CA PRO A 121 0.71 -12.78 -30.87
C PRO A 121 0.91 -14.02 -29.98
N ARG A 122 0.38 -15.17 -30.41
CA ARG A 122 0.43 -16.43 -29.64
C ARG A 122 1.86 -16.85 -29.28
N LYS A 123 2.85 -16.56 -30.12
CA LYS A 123 4.28 -16.86 -29.87
C LYS A 123 4.78 -16.13 -28.62
N LEU A 124 4.45 -14.85 -28.49
CA LEU A 124 4.79 -14.01 -27.34
C LEU A 124 4.13 -14.55 -26.06
N ILE A 125 2.81 -14.81 -26.12
CA ILE A 125 2.05 -15.35 -24.98
C ILE A 125 2.62 -16.68 -24.49
N ARG A 126 3.03 -17.58 -25.40
CA ARG A 126 3.66 -18.86 -25.03
C ARG A 126 4.97 -18.65 -24.29
N ARG A 127 5.80 -17.71 -24.72
CA ARG A 127 7.08 -17.39 -24.06
C ARG A 127 6.86 -16.83 -22.65
N TRP A 128 5.98 -15.85 -22.49
CA TRP A 128 5.65 -15.30 -21.16
C TRP A 128 4.98 -16.32 -20.23
N LYS A 129 4.20 -17.27 -20.75
CA LYS A 129 3.69 -18.40 -19.95
C LYS A 129 4.82 -19.31 -19.44
N ALA A 130 5.88 -19.50 -20.22
CA ALA A 130 7.05 -20.26 -19.78
C ALA A 130 7.83 -19.50 -18.69
N GLU A 131 8.07 -18.20 -18.88
CA GLU A 131 8.71 -17.34 -17.88
C GLU A 131 7.92 -17.30 -16.55
N ARG A 132 6.59 -17.22 -16.62
CA ARG A 132 5.71 -17.31 -15.44
C ARG A 132 5.96 -18.59 -14.64
N LYS A 133 6.15 -19.74 -15.30
CA LYS A 133 6.45 -21.01 -14.63
C LYS A 133 7.78 -20.93 -13.86
N GLU A 134 8.78 -20.25 -14.40
CA GLU A 134 10.05 -20.03 -13.70
C GLU A 134 9.89 -19.09 -12.50
N PHE A 135 9.05 -18.06 -12.59
CA PHE A 135 8.73 -17.22 -11.43
C PHE A 135 7.98 -18.00 -10.35
N LEU A 136 7.05 -18.89 -10.71
CA LEU A 136 6.38 -19.77 -9.75
C LEU A 136 7.40 -20.62 -8.97
N LYS A 137 8.31 -21.31 -9.67
CA LYS A 137 9.39 -22.09 -9.04
C LYS A 137 10.26 -21.24 -8.11
N LYS A 138 10.56 -20.00 -8.49
CA LYS A 138 11.32 -19.07 -7.63
C LYS A 138 10.55 -18.68 -6.37
N VAL A 139 9.25 -18.47 -6.45
CA VAL A 139 8.39 -18.20 -5.28
C VAL A 139 8.36 -19.41 -4.36
N ASP A 140 8.18 -20.62 -4.89
CA ASP A 140 8.20 -21.86 -4.09
C ASP A 140 9.53 -22.03 -3.35
N LYS A 141 10.65 -21.88 -4.06
CA LYS A 141 12.00 -21.90 -3.44
C LYS A 141 12.17 -20.82 -2.37
N CYS A 142 11.65 -19.62 -2.62
CA CYS A 142 11.71 -18.53 -1.66
C CYS A 142 10.90 -18.85 -0.40
N LEU A 143 9.69 -19.41 -0.53
CA LEU A 143 8.86 -19.82 0.60
C LEU A 143 9.52 -20.93 1.42
N ALA A 144 10.10 -21.93 0.75
CA ALA A 144 10.80 -23.03 1.40
C ALA A 144 12.03 -22.55 2.17
N LYS A 145 12.83 -21.63 1.59
CA LYS A 145 14.05 -21.12 2.23
C LYS A 145 13.78 -20.12 3.35
N ALA A 146 12.78 -19.25 3.18
CA ALA A 146 12.53 -18.14 4.10
C ALA A 146 11.81 -18.59 5.38
N GLU A 147 11.09 -19.71 5.32
CA GLU A 147 10.29 -20.27 6.42
C GLU A 147 9.60 -19.17 7.26
N PRO A 148 8.76 -18.32 6.65
CA PRO A 148 8.20 -17.15 7.33
C PRO A 148 7.27 -17.52 8.50
N MET A 149 6.70 -18.73 8.52
CA MET A 149 5.72 -19.13 9.53
C MET A 149 6.30 -19.24 10.95
N PRO A 150 7.42 -19.95 11.19
CA PRO A 150 8.12 -19.89 12.48
C PRO A 150 8.46 -18.46 12.94
N GLN A 151 8.96 -17.62 12.03
CA GLN A 151 9.32 -16.23 12.33
C GLN A 151 8.09 -15.41 12.76
N LEU A 152 6.98 -15.53 12.01
CA LEU A 152 5.71 -14.88 12.36
C LEU A 152 5.18 -15.33 13.72
N LYS A 153 5.25 -16.63 14.05
CA LYS A 153 4.83 -17.15 15.38
C LYS A 153 5.73 -16.67 16.51
N SER A 154 7.03 -16.49 16.24
CA SER A 154 7.98 -15.94 17.21
C SER A 154 7.69 -14.46 17.46
N PHE A 155 7.55 -13.70 16.39
CA PHE A 155 7.25 -12.28 16.44
C PHE A 155 5.89 -11.99 17.09
N GLU A 156 4.86 -12.78 16.80
CA GLU A 156 3.55 -12.65 17.44
C GLU A 156 3.62 -12.72 18.98
N ARG A 157 4.40 -13.67 19.52
CA ARG A 157 4.57 -13.81 20.97
C ARG A 157 5.31 -12.61 21.56
N LEU A 158 6.33 -12.12 20.85
CA LEU A 158 7.11 -10.96 21.25
C LEU A 158 6.25 -9.69 21.26
N ILE A 159 5.54 -9.42 20.15
CA ILE A 159 4.77 -8.17 20.02
C ILE A 159 3.59 -8.13 21.00
N ARG A 160 2.90 -9.25 21.24
CA ARG A 160 1.85 -9.33 22.27
C ARG A 160 2.39 -9.12 23.68
N LYS A 161 3.60 -9.61 23.97
CA LYS A 161 4.26 -9.36 25.26
C LYS A 161 4.60 -7.88 25.41
N ARG A 162 5.16 -7.28 24.35
CA ARG A 162 5.53 -5.86 24.30
C ARG A 162 4.31 -4.95 24.45
N GLU A 163 3.24 -5.23 23.72
CA GLU A 163 1.93 -4.56 23.82
C GLU A 163 1.45 -4.55 25.27
N LYS A 164 1.36 -5.72 25.92
CA LYS A 164 0.96 -5.81 27.34
C LYS A 164 1.87 -5.02 28.28
N GLN A 165 3.19 -5.05 28.06
CA GLN A 165 4.14 -4.31 28.88
C GLN A 165 3.95 -2.80 28.76
N LEU A 166 3.69 -2.31 27.53
CA LEU A 166 3.45 -0.89 27.29
C LEU A 166 2.14 -0.44 27.94
N LEU A 167 1.07 -1.22 27.82
CA LEU A 167 -0.21 -0.92 28.49
C LEU A 167 -0.07 -0.85 30.02
N ILE A 168 0.64 -1.81 30.64
CA ILE A 168 0.91 -1.76 32.09
C ILE A 168 1.76 -0.55 32.46
N GLN A 169 2.75 -0.19 31.63
CA GLN A 169 3.59 0.98 31.86
C GLN A 169 2.76 2.27 31.80
N GLU A 170 1.86 2.40 30.84
CA GLU A 170 0.92 3.53 30.75
C GLU A 170 0.06 3.66 32.00
N ASP A 171 -0.56 2.56 32.46
CA ASP A 171 -1.43 2.55 33.64
C ASP A 171 -0.66 2.96 34.92
N LEU A 172 0.61 2.58 35.03
CA LEU A 172 1.47 2.88 36.18
C LEU A 172 2.15 4.23 36.07
N SER A 173 2.35 4.75 34.87
CA SER A 173 3.04 6.01 34.63
C SER A 173 2.07 7.18 34.74
N GLN A 174 2.29 8.07 35.70
CA GLN A 174 1.74 9.44 35.66
C GLN A 174 2.44 10.33 34.60
N PHE A 175 3.31 9.75 33.77
CA PHE A 175 4.11 10.48 32.80
C PHE A 175 3.37 10.62 31.46
N GLY A 176 3.25 11.87 31.00
CA GLY A 176 2.54 12.27 29.79
C GLY A 176 3.22 11.79 28.52
N TYR A 177 2.97 10.53 28.15
CA TYR A 177 3.25 10.07 26.81
C TYR A 177 2.45 10.89 25.80
N VAL A 178 3.11 11.23 24.68
CA VAL A 178 2.43 11.81 23.53
C VAL A 178 1.41 10.78 23.04
N SER A 179 0.15 11.18 22.96
CA SER A 179 -0.92 10.31 22.43
C SER A 179 -0.59 9.85 21.01
N ALA A 180 -1.08 8.69 20.59
CA ALA A 180 -0.93 8.20 19.23
C ALA A 180 -1.33 9.23 18.16
N PHE A 181 -2.39 10.01 18.39
CA PHE A 181 -2.81 11.08 17.47
C PHE A 181 -1.71 12.11 17.21
N HIS A 182 -1.20 12.75 18.27
CA HIS A 182 -0.16 13.78 18.17
C HIS A 182 1.14 13.27 17.54
N HIS A 183 1.42 11.96 17.62
CA HIS A 183 2.56 11.33 16.95
C HIS A 183 2.31 11.08 15.45
N LEU A 184 1.14 10.53 15.11
CA LEU A 184 0.81 10.10 13.75
C LEU A 184 0.38 11.25 12.84
N GLU A 185 -0.24 12.29 13.40
CA GLU A 185 -0.78 13.42 12.65
C GLU A 185 0.28 14.16 11.81
N PRO A 186 1.45 14.54 12.34
CA PRO A 186 2.52 15.14 11.53
C PRO A 186 3.04 14.24 10.40
N LEU A 187 2.95 12.91 10.57
CA LEU A 187 3.35 11.94 9.55
C LEU A 187 2.32 11.89 8.41
N LEU A 188 1.03 11.95 8.76
CA LEU A 188 -0.07 12.05 7.78
C LEU A 188 0.05 13.34 6.98
N GLU A 189 0.17 14.48 7.64
CA GLU A 189 0.31 15.79 7.00
C GLU A 189 1.49 15.82 6.03
N ARG A 190 2.65 15.26 6.43
CA ARG A 190 3.82 15.17 5.56
C ARG A 190 3.52 14.34 4.31
N MET A 191 2.86 13.20 4.47
CA MET A 191 2.52 12.31 3.35
C MET A 191 1.51 12.96 2.40
N GLU A 192 0.52 13.66 2.94
CA GLU A 192 -0.47 14.44 2.18
C GLU A 192 0.22 15.55 1.40
N ARG A 193 1.08 16.34 2.06
CA ARG A 193 1.84 17.43 1.43
C ARG A 193 2.74 16.92 0.31
N GLN A 194 3.49 15.85 0.54
CA GLN A 194 4.33 15.22 -0.50
C GLN A 194 3.51 14.71 -1.69
N THR A 195 2.32 14.15 -1.42
CA THR A 195 1.41 13.70 -2.48
C THR A 195 0.87 14.90 -3.26
N HIS A 196 0.42 15.94 -2.56
CA HIS A 196 -0.07 17.19 -3.13
C HIS A 196 0.98 17.89 -3.99
N ASP A 197 2.24 17.95 -3.54
CA ASP A 197 3.33 18.61 -4.28
C ASP A 197 3.78 17.84 -5.52
N LEU A 198 3.61 16.52 -5.51
CA LEU A 198 3.95 15.62 -6.62
C LEU A 198 2.83 15.55 -7.64
N GLU A 199 1.57 15.61 -7.20
CA GLU A 199 0.38 15.50 -8.04
C GLU A 199 0.45 16.37 -9.30
N PRO A 200 0.58 17.71 -9.25
CA PRO A 200 0.55 18.54 -10.46
C PRO A 200 1.76 18.33 -11.38
N LYS A 201 2.86 17.76 -10.85
CA LYS A 201 4.09 17.49 -11.60
C LYS A 201 4.10 16.11 -12.24
N ALA A 202 3.20 15.22 -11.84
CA ALA A 202 3.16 13.84 -12.31
C ALA A 202 2.55 13.74 -13.71
N LEU A 203 3.40 13.89 -14.73
CA LEU A 203 3.03 13.86 -16.14
C LEU A 203 3.72 12.71 -16.89
N SER A 204 4.92 12.30 -16.46
CA SER A 204 5.63 11.15 -17.04
C SER A 204 5.16 9.82 -16.43
N PRO A 205 5.34 8.68 -17.13
CA PRO A 205 5.07 7.34 -16.58
C PRO A 205 5.74 7.10 -15.22
N GLU A 206 6.99 7.54 -15.05
CA GLU A 206 7.77 7.37 -13.82
C GLU A 206 7.19 8.20 -12.68
N GLN A 207 6.80 9.46 -12.95
CA GLN A 207 6.21 10.33 -11.93
C GLN A 207 4.79 9.87 -11.57
N LEU A 208 3.99 9.39 -12.53
CA LEU A 208 2.69 8.77 -12.28
C LEU A 208 2.82 7.49 -11.46
N HIS A 209 3.89 6.71 -11.68
CA HIS A 209 4.22 5.56 -10.85
C HIS A 209 4.59 5.97 -9.41
N GLN A 210 5.39 7.02 -9.25
CA GLN A 210 5.74 7.57 -7.92
C GLN A 210 4.49 8.07 -7.19
N LEU A 211 3.63 8.84 -7.85
CA LEU A 211 2.36 9.33 -7.30
C LEU A 211 1.48 8.16 -6.84
N ARG A 212 1.39 7.11 -7.66
CA ARG A 212 0.68 5.88 -7.31
C ARG A 212 1.24 5.20 -6.06
N ILE A 213 2.56 5.21 -5.85
CA ILE A 213 3.18 4.66 -4.63
C ILE A 213 2.77 5.52 -3.42
N MET A 214 2.85 6.84 -3.53
CA MET A 214 2.46 7.76 -2.46
C MET A 214 0.98 7.56 -2.05
N ILE A 215 0.07 7.52 -3.03
CA ILE A 215 -1.36 7.27 -2.80
C ILE A 215 -1.59 5.91 -2.12
N LYS A 216 -0.83 4.88 -2.48
CA LYS A 216 -0.92 3.56 -1.81
C LYS A 216 -0.49 3.63 -0.36
N ASN A 217 0.64 4.29 -0.10
CA ASN A 217 1.15 4.44 1.26
C ASN A 217 0.16 5.24 2.10
N TRP A 218 -0.39 6.33 1.57
CA TRP A 218 -1.41 7.15 2.22
C TRP A 218 -2.66 6.36 2.56
N ARG A 219 -3.17 5.59 1.59
CA ARG A 219 -4.32 4.72 1.82
C ARG A 219 -4.06 3.69 2.92
N TYR A 220 -2.92 2.99 2.91
CA TYR A 220 -2.62 2.00 3.94
C TYR A 220 -2.39 2.64 5.30
N PHE A 221 -1.73 3.80 5.35
CA PHE A 221 -1.55 4.54 6.59
C PHE A 221 -2.90 4.90 7.23
N LEU A 222 -3.83 5.45 6.44
CA LEU A 222 -5.19 5.73 6.88
C LEU A 222 -5.94 4.46 7.33
N THR A 223 -5.81 3.37 6.59
CA THR A 223 -6.51 2.11 6.92
C THR A 223 -5.98 1.49 8.21
N GLU A 224 -4.67 1.41 8.38
CA GLU A 224 -4.06 0.71 9.53
C GLU A 224 -4.06 1.54 10.80
N PHE A 225 -3.81 2.85 10.70
CA PHE A 225 -3.68 3.71 11.89
C PHE A 225 -4.94 4.50 12.22
N TYR A 226 -5.82 4.76 11.26
CA TYR A 226 -7.02 5.57 11.50
C TYR A 226 -8.32 4.77 11.26
N GLY A 227 -8.22 3.51 10.80
CA GLY A 227 -9.39 2.70 10.45
C GLY A 227 -10.18 3.25 9.26
N LEU A 228 -9.59 4.16 8.47
CA LEU A 228 -10.28 4.88 7.41
C LEU A 228 -10.00 4.27 6.03
N THR A 229 -11.07 4.10 5.26
CA THR A 229 -10.99 3.78 3.83
C THR A 229 -11.68 4.88 3.04
N ASN A 230 -10.97 5.44 2.06
CA ASN A 230 -11.52 6.44 1.16
C ASN A 230 -11.63 5.91 -0.28
N LEU A 231 -12.81 6.06 -0.88
CA LEU A 231 -13.11 5.55 -2.22
C LEU A 231 -12.37 6.29 -3.34
N GLN A 232 -12.08 7.58 -3.19
CA GLN A 232 -11.30 8.33 -4.17
C GLN A 232 -9.84 7.86 -4.20
N LEU A 233 -9.21 7.57 -3.05
CA LEU A 233 -7.87 6.96 -3.02
C LEU A 233 -7.86 5.57 -3.66
N VAL A 234 -8.91 4.78 -3.43
CA VAL A 234 -9.08 3.47 -4.10
C VAL A 234 -9.19 3.65 -5.61
N ARG A 235 -10.02 4.59 -6.09
CA ARG A 235 -10.20 4.89 -7.51
C ARG A 235 -8.89 5.37 -8.14
N ALA A 236 -8.19 6.33 -7.53
CA ALA A 236 -6.89 6.82 -7.96
C ALA A 236 -5.89 5.67 -8.12
N GLN A 237 -5.79 4.80 -7.12
CA GLN A 237 -4.92 3.64 -7.14
C GLN A 237 -5.26 2.66 -8.27
N GLN A 238 -6.55 2.48 -8.58
CA GLN A 238 -7.02 1.58 -9.65
C GLN A 238 -6.68 2.15 -11.03
N VAL A 239 -6.99 3.42 -11.29
CA VAL A 239 -6.72 4.09 -12.57
C VAL A 239 -5.22 4.15 -12.86
N LEU A 240 -4.44 4.68 -11.92
CA LEU A 240 -2.97 4.70 -12.03
C LEU A 240 -2.37 3.29 -12.09
N GLY A 241 -3.03 2.30 -11.49
CA GLY A 241 -2.66 0.90 -11.61
C GLY A 241 -2.73 0.40 -13.04
N LYS A 242 -3.88 0.60 -13.71
CA LYS A 242 -4.08 0.22 -15.10
C LYS A 242 -3.12 0.96 -16.04
N LEU A 243 -2.91 2.27 -15.80
CA LEU A 243 -1.99 3.08 -16.60
C LEU A 243 -0.55 2.56 -16.50
N HIS A 244 -0.08 2.32 -15.28
CA HIS A 244 1.24 1.72 -15.05
C HIS A 244 1.39 0.34 -15.71
N ASP A 245 0.34 -0.49 -15.67
CA ASP A 245 0.41 -1.84 -16.25
C ASP A 245 0.52 -1.78 -17.79
N LEU A 246 -0.10 -0.80 -18.45
CA LEU A 246 0.08 -0.51 -19.89
C LEU A 246 1.49 0.02 -20.21
N ASP A 247 1.98 0.97 -19.41
CA ASP A 247 3.33 1.52 -19.59
C ASP A 247 4.39 0.43 -19.45
N ARG A 248 4.24 -0.46 -18.44
CA ARG A 248 5.13 -1.60 -18.23
C ARG A 248 5.05 -2.63 -19.36
N LEU A 249 3.88 -2.84 -19.95
CA LEU A 249 3.74 -3.71 -21.12
C LEU A 249 4.57 -3.19 -22.30
N LEU A 250 4.46 -1.89 -22.61
CA LEU A 250 5.22 -1.27 -23.69
C LEU A 250 6.72 -1.32 -23.43
N GLU A 251 7.14 -1.07 -22.20
CA GLU A 251 8.55 -1.17 -21.78
C GLU A 251 9.10 -2.58 -21.99
N VAL A 252 8.40 -3.61 -21.48
CA VAL A 252 8.83 -5.01 -21.63
C VAL A 252 8.92 -5.43 -23.10
N LEU A 253 7.97 -5.00 -23.94
CA LEU A 253 8.01 -5.27 -25.39
C LEU A 253 9.20 -4.60 -26.08
N LYS A 254 9.57 -3.39 -25.66
CA LYS A 254 10.76 -2.70 -26.18
C LYS A 254 12.04 -3.39 -25.72
N GLU A 255 12.17 -3.70 -24.43
CA GLU A 255 13.33 -4.38 -23.83
C GLU A 255 13.60 -5.75 -24.47
N SER A 256 12.54 -6.48 -24.82
CA SER A 256 12.63 -7.82 -25.42
C SER A 256 12.78 -7.82 -26.94
N GLY A 257 12.70 -6.66 -27.59
CA GLY A 257 12.74 -6.53 -29.06
C GLY A 257 11.47 -7.01 -29.76
N ASP A 258 10.40 -7.31 -29.02
CA ASP A 258 9.12 -7.78 -29.57
C ASP A 258 8.14 -6.65 -29.88
N PHE A 259 8.54 -5.40 -29.73
CA PHE A 259 7.72 -4.23 -30.06
C PHE A 259 7.25 -4.26 -31.52
N SER A 260 8.09 -4.73 -32.43
CA SER A 260 7.78 -4.90 -33.86
C SER A 260 6.74 -6.00 -34.14
N MET A 261 6.42 -6.84 -33.17
CA MET A 261 5.36 -7.85 -33.29
C MET A 261 3.96 -7.26 -33.09
N LEU A 262 3.86 -6.00 -32.66
CA LEU A 262 2.59 -5.29 -32.59
C LEU A 262 2.27 -4.66 -33.93
N ASP A 263 1.07 -4.91 -34.44
CA ASP A 263 0.52 -4.14 -35.55
C ASP A 263 0.13 -2.73 -35.09
N ASN A 264 -0.02 -1.82 -36.07
CA ASN A 264 -0.39 -0.43 -35.79
C ASN A 264 -1.73 -0.32 -35.06
N GLN A 265 -2.68 -1.22 -35.32
CA GLN A 265 -3.99 -1.21 -34.68
C GLN A 265 -3.89 -1.46 -33.17
N LYS A 266 -3.09 -2.44 -32.74
CA LYS A 266 -2.84 -2.72 -31.32
C LYS A 266 -2.12 -1.58 -30.62
N LEU A 267 -1.15 -0.96 -31.31
CA LEU A 267 -0.43 0.20 -30.77
C LEU A 267 -1.40 1.37 -30.54
N GLU A 268 -2.27 1.67 -31.49
CA GLU A 268 -3.28 2.71 -31.34
C GLU A 268 -4.31 2.38 -30.26
N GLN A 269 -4.71 1.11 -30.12
CA GLN A 269 -5.59 0.67 -29.04
C GLN A 269 -4.95 0.91 -27.66
N ILE A 270 -3.66 0.58 -27.49
CA ILE A 270 -2.93 0.82 -26.22
C ILE A 270 -2.84 2.32 -25.94
N LYS A 271 -2.48 3.14 -26.94
CA LYS A 271 -2.38 4.60 -26.80
C LYS A 271 -3.72 5.22 -26.41
N THR A 272 -4.80 4.80 -27.07
CA THR A 272 -6.16 5.27 -26.78
C THR A 272 -6.55 4.94 -25.35
N ARG A 273 -6.42 3.67 -24.94
CA ARG A 273 -6.74 3.26 -23.57
C ARG A 273 -5.90 3.99 -22.51
N ARG A 274 -4.62 4.23 -22.81
CA ARG A 274 -3.73 5.01 -21.92
C ARG A 274 -4.22 6.45 -21.80
N LYS A 275 -4.61 7.08 -22.92
CA LYS A 275 -5.18 8.44 -22.95
C LYS A 275 -6.46 8.50 -22.13
N ASP A 276 -7.40 7.57 -22.34
CA ASP A 276 -8.67 7.54 -21.61
C ASP A 276 -8.47 7.39 -20.09
N LEU A 277 -7.51 6.56 -19.66
CA LEU A 277 -7.18 6.41 -18.23
C LEU A 277 -6.55 7.67 -17.65
N LEU A 278 -5.74 8.39 -18.43
CA LEU A 278 -5.16 9.65 -18.00
C LEU A 278 -6.23 10.73 -17.86
N GLU A 279 -7.12 10.85 -18.86
CA GLU A 279 -8.27 11.75 -18.80
C GLU A 279 -9.21 11.42 -17.64
N GLU A 280 -9.46 10.13 -17.37
CA GLU A 280 -10.23 9.71 -16.19
C GLU A 280 -9.57 10.18 -14.89
N PHE A 281 -8.24 10.02 -14.76
CA PHE A 281 -7.52 10.47 -13.58
C PHE A 281 -7.54 11.99 -13.43
N ASP A 282 -7.36 12.72 -14.54
CA ASP A 282 -7.34 14.19 -14.57
C ASP A 282 -8.65 14.81 -14.09
N GLN A 283 -9.78 14.11 -14.24
CA GLN A 283 -11.09 14.56 -13.74
C GLN A 283 -11.16 14.70 -12.21
N PHE A 284 -10.32 14.01 -11.44
CA PHE A 284 -10.42 13.98 -9.97
C PHE A 284 -9.09 14.05 -9.22
N ARG A 285 -7.95 14.09 -9.90
CA ARG A 285 -6.62 14.13 -9.25
C ARG A 285 -6.42 15.35 -8.33
N GLN A 286 -7.02 16.49 -8.66
CA GLN A 286 -6.98 17.70 -7.81
C GLN A 286 -7.92 17.62 -6.60
N SER A 287 -8.92 16.74 -6.64
CA SER A 287 -9.90 16.54 -5.57
C SER A 287 -9.64 15.27 -4.76
N LEU A 288 -8.39 14.81 -4.73
CA LEU A 288 -7.96 13.80 -3.76
C LEU A 288 -8.26 14.29 -2.33
N PRO A 289 -8.57 13.38 -1.39
CA PRO A 289 -9.16 13.73 -0.10
C PRO A 289 -8.11 14.25 0.90
N TYR A 290 -7.42 15.34 0.56
CA TYR A 290 -6.45 15.99 1.44
C TYR A 290 -7.15 16.48 2.72
N GLY A 291 -6.45 16.41 3.86
CA GLY A 291 -7.03 16.78 5.15
C GLY A 291 -8.08 15.79 5.67
N LEU A 292 -8.18 14.59 5.09
CA LEU A 292 -9.07 13.56 5.60
C LEU A 292 -8.62 13.14 7.01
N ARG A 293 -9.45 13.41 8.00
CA ARG A 293 -9.26 12.98 9.40
C ARG A 293 -10.48 12.20 9.85
N PRO A 294 -10.32 11.24 10.77
CA PRO A 294 -11.48 10.60 11.36
C PRO A 294 -12.18 11.61 12.26
N SER A 295 -13.40 11.94 11.89
CA SER A 295 -14.37 12.56 12.79
C SER A 295 -15.16 11.45 13.48
N ILE A 296 -15.52 11.64 14.75
CA ILE A 296 -16.50 10.76 15.40
C ILE A 296 -17.83 11.01 14.69
N THR A 297 -18.21 10.13 13.78
CA THR A 297 -19.57 10.08 13.26
C THR A 297 -20.37 9.17 14.17
N SER A 298 -21.04 9.80 15.16
CA SER A 298 -21.99 9.21 16.12
C SER A 298 -21.46 8.13 17.08
N TYR A 299 -21.52 8.42 18.38
CA TYR A 299 -21.73 7.39 19.40
C TYR A 299 -23.08 6.74 19.09
N VAL A 300 -23.09 5.46 18.72
CA VAL A 300 -24.27 4.64 18.99
C VAL A 300 -24.19 4.38 20.49
N GLU A 301 -24.93 5.17 21.27
CA GLU A 301 -25.18 4.82 22.67
C GLU A 301 -25.69 3.39 22.68
N ALA A 302 -24.89 2.49 23.26
CA ALA A 302 -25.38 1.20 23.67
C ALA A 302 -26.43 1.48 24.75
N THR A 303 -27.66 1.71 24.33
CA THR A 303 -28.85 1.66 25.16
C THR A 303 -29.06 0.19 25.52
N GLY A 304 -28.29 -0.26 26.50
CA GLY A 304 -28.45 -1.54 27.18
C GLY A 304 -29.22 -1.33 28.46
N ALA A 305 -30.53 -1.58 28.37
CA ALA A 305 -31.42 -1.89 29.47
C ALA A 305 -31.00 -3.19 30.19
#